data_AF-A0AAW4AJP4-F1
#
_entry.id   AF-A0AAW4AJP4-F1
#
_cell.length_a   1.000
_cell.length_b   1.000
_cell.length_c   1.000
_cell.angle_alpha   90.00
_cell.angle_beta   90.00
_cell.angle_gamma   90.00
#
_symmetry.space_group_name_H-M   'P 1'
#
loop_
_entity.id
_entity.type
_entity.pdbx_description
1 polymer ?
#
loop_
_entity_poly.entity_id
_entity_poly.type
_entity_poly.pdbx_seq_one_letter_code
_entity_poly.pdbx_strand_id
1 'polypeptide(L)'
;MLLEENTMAKPIKITLYRWAGSWGPFKVTIPCGECTLTKDILTDTFNSELEGIPIELEVKDWLSYWWEPLKLGAWHAPILVVEGKVISQGEALNRGVLVQSVIKEWAQRDELTGNIVYGKATCPYCVKAKKLLDEAGIQYTYHDVVKESAALYRMIPEVKAIIGQKTPVTVPQIWLESRYIGGCDKLEDWLTKKSQ
;
A
#
# COMPACT_ATOMS: atom_id res chain seq x y z
N MET A 1 -31.07 -0.26 16.19
CA MET A 1 -29.64 -0.26 16.57
C MET A 1 -29.06 -1.60 16.16
N LEU A 2 -28.83 -1.76 14.85
CA LEU A 2 -28.17 -2.92 14.29
C LEU A 2 -26.69 -2.56 14.29
N LEU A 3 -25.91 -3.31 15.05
CA LEU A 3 -24.45 -3.24 15.02
C LEU A 3 -24.05 -3.61 13.59
N GLU A 4 -23.42 -2.67 12.88
CA GLU A 4 -22.76 -2.96 11.61
C GLU A 4 -21.74 -4.07 11.88
N GLU A 5 -22.01 -5.27 11.35
CA GLU A 5 -21.00 -6.30 11.21
C GLU A 5 -19.92 -5.73 10.29
N ASN A 6 -18.88 -5.19 10.90
CA ASN A 6 -17.66 -4.82 10.24
C ASN A 6 -17.10 -6.13 9.66
N THR A 7 -17.46 -6.46 8.41
CA THR A 7 -16.80 -7.51 7.63
C THR A 7 -15.33 -7.11 7.54
N MET A 8 -14.55 -7.50 8.55
CA MET A 8 -13.12 -7.25 8.57
C MET A 8 -12.57 -7.88 7.30
N ALA A 9 -12.17 -7.03 6.35
CA ALA A 9 -11.64 -7.47 5.08
C ALA A 9 -10.50 -8.45 5.35
N LYS A 10 -10.47 -9.54 4.57
CA LYS A 10 -9.51 -10.62 4.77
C LYS A 10 -8.08 -10.04 4.85
N PRO A 11 -7.29 -10.40 5.89
CA PRO A 11 -5.91 -9.93 6.01
C PRO A 11 -5.07 -10.23 4.77
N ILE A 12 -4.12 -9.34 4.47
CA ILE A 12 -3.12 -9.56 3.44
C ILE A 12 -2.12 -10.60 3.95
N LYS A 13 -2.08 -11.76 3.29
CA LYS A 13 -1.14 -12.82 3.68
C LYS A 13 0.25 -12.53 3.14
N ILE A 14 1.23 -12.49 4.04
CA ILE A 14 2.65 -12.32 3.75
C ILE A 14 3.41 -13.52 4.30
N THR A 15 4.28 -14.12 3.49
CA THR A 15 5.14 -15.24 3.92
C THR A 15 6.60 -14.91 3.70
N LEU A 16 7.38 -14.93 4.78
CA LEU A 16 8.83 -14.78 4.76
C LEU A 16 9.49 -16.15 4.91
N TYR A 17 10.17 -16.62 3.86
CA TYR A 17 11.05 -17.79 3.94
C TYR A 17 12.46 -17.33 4.27
N ARG A 18 12.88 -17.51 5.52
CA ARG A 18 14.23 -17.15 5.98
C ARG A 18 15.22 -18.27 5.74
N TRP A 19 16.50 -17.94 5.57
CA TRP A 19 17.60 -18.90 5.51
C TRP A 19 17.79 -19.60 6.86
N ALA A 20 17.04 -20.67 7.08
CA ALA A 20 17.00 -21.47 8.30
C ALA A 20 16.39 -22.85 7.98
N GLY A 21 16.38 -23.73 8.98
CA GLY A 21 15.74 -25.03 8.93
C GLY A 21 16.67 -26.18 8.55
N SER A 22 16.06 -27.31 8.22
CA SER A 22 16.75 -28.55 7.91
C SER A 22 15.96 -29.40 6.94
N TRP A 23 16.66 -30.13 6.08
CA TRP A 23 16.09 -31.11 5.17
C TRP A 23 17.01 -32.33 5.08
N GLY A 24 16.57 -33.44 5.67
CA GLY A 24 17.39 -34.65 5.80
C GLY A 24 18.72 -34.37 6.51
N PRO A 25 19.88 -34.71 5.91
CA PRO A 25 21.19 -34.46 6.51
C PRO A 25 21.63 -32.99 6.41
N PHE A 26 20.95 -32.15 5.65
CA PHE A 26 21.30 -30.73 5.47
C PHE A 26 20.61 -29.87 6.54
N LYS A 27 21.37 -29.01 7.20
CA LYS A 27 20.85 -28.06 8.20
C LYS A 27 21.57 -26.73 8.08
N VAL A 28 20.80 -25.64 8.16
CA VAL A 28 21.36 -24.30 8.24
C VAL A 28 21.81 -24.02 9.67
N THR A 29 23.08 -23.64 9.82
CA THR A 29 23.68 -23.27 11.11
C THR A 29 24.23 -21.84 11.13
N ILE A 30 24.39 -21.23 9.96
CA ILE A 30 24.98 -19.89 9.80
C ILE A 30 23.87 -18.84 9.83
N PRO A 31 24.02 -17.76 10.63
CA PRO A 31 23.04 -16.68 10.67
C PRO A 31 23.00 -15.91 9.34
N CYS A 32 21.81 -15.41 9.00
CA CYS A 32 21.56 -14.66 7.77
C CYS A 32 21.26 -13.19 8.10
N GLY A 33 22.18 -12.28 7.75
CA GLY A 33 22.02 -10.84 7.98
C GLY A 33 20.83 -10.25 7.21
N GLU A 34 20.69 -10.61 5.94
CA GLU A 34 19.58 -10.17 5.08
C GLU A 34 18.20 -10.57 5.63
N CYS A 35 18.13 -11.72 6.30
CA CYS A 35 16.90 -12.23 6.90
C CYS A 35 16.49 -11.40 8.13
N THR A 36 17.46 -10.99 8.96
CA THR A 36 17.23 -10.10 10.11
C THR A 36 16.79 -8.73 9.61
N LEU A 37 17.54 -8.13 8.68
CA LEU A 37 17.21 -6.82 8.12
C LEU A 37 15.82 -6.82 7.46
N THR A 38 15.49 -7.86 6.70
CA THR A 38 14.16 -8.02 6.09
C THR A 38 13.05 -8.04 7.15
N LYS A 39 13.25 -8.76 8.26
CA LYS A 39 12.26 -8.82 9.35
C LYS A 39 12.07 -7.47 10.03
N ASP A 40 13.14 -6.73 10.23
CA ASP A 40 13.09 -5.39 10.84
C ASP A 40 12.35 -4.42 9.91
N ILE A 41 12.64 -4.44 8.60
CA ILE A 41 11.92 -3.65 7.60
C ILE A 41 10.43 -4.00 7.60
N LEU A 42 10.06 -5.29 7.59
CA LEU A 42 8.65 -5.71 7.65
C LEU A 42 7.95 -5.11 8.88
N THR A 43 8.56 -5.27 10.05
CA THR A 43 7.98 -4.82 11.32
C THR A 43 7.78 -3.31 11.34
N ASP A 44 8.80 -2.56 10.92
CA ASP A 44 8.74 -1.10 10.87
C ASP A 44 7.71 -0.59 9.86
N THR A 45 7.65 -1.20 8.67
CA THR A 45 6.68 -0.82 7.63
C THR A 45 5.24 -1.14 8.02
N PHE A 46 4.98 -2.25 8.73
CA PHE A 46 3.64 -2.56 9.23
C PHE A 46 3.16 -1.55 10.27
N ASN A 47 4.06 -1.04 11.11
CA ASN A 47 3.75 -0.08 12.16
C ASN A 47 3.76 1.38 11.70
N SER A 48 4.08 1.64 10.43
CA SER A 48 4.15 2.99 9.87
C SER A 48 3.37 3.08 8.56
N GLU A 49 3.98 2.79 7.40
CA GLU A 49 3.33 3.04 6.11
C GLU A 49 2.12 2.13 5.82
N LEU A 50 2.04 0.96 6.44
CA LEU A 50 0.93 0.03 6.29
C LEU A 50 0.04 -0.04 7.53
N GLU A 51 0.12 0.97 8.41
CA GLU A 51 -0.73 1.07 9.58
C GLU A 51 -2.22 1.06 9.17
N GLY A 52 -3.03 0.26 9.87
CA GLY A 52 -4.45 0.10 9.59
C GLY A 52 -4.79 -0.94 8.51
N ILE A 53 -3.82 -1.47 7.77
CA ILE A 53 -4.05 -2.59 6.85
C ILE A 53 -3.91 -3.92 7.63
N PRO A 54 -4.94 -4.79 7.65
CA PRO A 54 -4.83 -6.08 8.31
C PRO A 54 -3.82 -6.96 7.54
N ILE A 55 -2.72 -7.32 8.20
CA ILE A 55 -1.63 -8.12 7.62
C ILE A 55 -1.38 -9.35 8.49
N GLU A 56 -1.27 -10.51 7.86
CA GLU A 56 -0.87 -11.76 8.52
C GLU A 56 0.51 -12.16 8.01
N LEU A 57 1.52 -12.10 8.89
CA LEU A 57 2.89 -12.52 8.59
C LEU A 57 3.15 -13.94 9.07
N GLU A 58 3.48 -14.83 8.14
CA GLU A 58 3.96 -16.18 8.40
C GLU A 58 5.47 -16.26 8.13
N VAL A 59 6.27 -16.68 9.10
CA VAL A 59 7.72 -16.89 8.93
C VAL A 59 8.01 -18.37 8.85
N LYS A 60 8.59 -18.81 7.74
CA LYS A 60 8.96 -20.20 7.48
C LYS A 60 10.46 -20.35 7.32
N ASP A 61 10.97 -21.48 7.78
CA ASP A 61 12.36 -21.86 7.56
C ASP A 61 12.49 -22.40 6.13
N TRP A 62 13.19 -21.66 5.27
CA TRP A 62 13.25 -21.96 3.83
C TRP A 62 13.67 -23.40 3.54
N LEU A 63 14.71 -23.92 4.21
CA LEU A 63 15.20 -25.27 3.95
C LEU A 63 14.17 -26.34 4.36
N SER A 64 13.33 -26.07 5.36
CA SER A 64 12.27 -26.99 5.78
C SER A 64 11.04 -26.94 4.86
N TYR A 65 10.87 -25.87 4.07
CA TYR A 65 9.69 -25.61 3.23
C TYR A 65 10.07 -25.31 1.76
N TRP A 66 11.25 -25.73 1.31
CA TRP A 66 11.86 -25.26 0.05
C TRP A 66 10.99 -25.47 -1.20
N TRP A 67 10.08 -26.46 -1.17
CA TRP A 67 9.16 -26.76 -2.27
C TRP A 67 8.06 -25.70 -2.45
N GLU A 68 7.68 -24.99 -1.38
CA GLU A 68 6.63 -23.96 -1.46
C GLU A 68 7.06 -22.75 -2.31
N PRO A 69 8.17 -22.06 -2.02
CA PRO A 69 8.61 -20.94 -2.85
C PRO A 69 9.07 -21.39 -4.23
N LEU A 70 9.57 -22.62 -4.38
CA LEU A 70 9.98 -23.14 -5.68
C LEU A 70 8.81 -23.23 -6.68
N LYS A 71 7.60 -23.58 -6.20
CA LYS A 71 6.36 -23.55 -7.01
C LYS A 71 6.01 -22.13 -7.50
N LEU A 72 6.51 -21.11 -6.82
CA LEU A 72 6.33 -19.70 -7.17
C LEU A 72 7.51 -19.13 -7.98
N GLY A 73 8.48 -19.97 -8.36
CA GLY A 73 9.66 -19.56 -9.11
C GLY A 73 10.75 -18.87 -8.27
N ALA A 74 10.76 -19.06 -6.94
CA ALA A 74 11.77 -18.52 -6.04
C ALA A 74 12.58 -19.62 -5.36
N TRP A 75 13.89 -19.40 -5.22
CA TRP A 75 14.79 -20.44 -4.72
C TRP A 75 15.90 -19.92 -3.79
N HIS A 76 16.16 -18.61 -3.73
CA HIS A 76 17.20 -18.04 -2.87
C HIS A 76 16.60 -17.24 -1.70
N ALA A 77 16.77 -17.74 -0.47
CA ALA A 77 16.35 -17.03 0.73
C ALA A 77 17.23 -15.78 1.03
N PRO A 78 16.71 -14.76 1.74
CA PRO A 78 15.32 -14.62 2.19
C PRO A 78 14.36 -14.43 1.01
N ILE A 79 13.19 -15.07 1.04
CA ILE A 79 12.15 -14.93 0.01
C ILE A 79 10.92 -14.33 0.68
N LEU A 80 10.38 -13.29 0.07
CA LEU A 80 9.15 -12.68 0.54
C LEU A 80 8.05 -12.84 -0.51
N VAL A 81 6.92 -13.36 -0.04
CA VAL A 81 5.72 -13.60 -0.84
C VAL A 81 4.56 -12.79 -0.27
N VAL A 82 3.86 -12.05 -1.12
CA VAL A 82 2.62 -11.33 -0.79
C VAL A 82 1.50 -11.93 -1.63
N GLU A 83 0.46 -12.48 -0.99
CA GLU A 83 -0.70 -13.09 -1.68
C GLU A 83 -0.31 -14.05 -2.81
N GLY A 84 0.67 -14.93 -2.54
CA GLY A 84 1.16 -15.93 -3.49
C GLY A 84 2.09 -15.38 -4.58
N LYS A 85 2.45 -14.09 -4.58
CA LYS A 85 3.38 -13.48 -5.52
C LYS A 85 4.73 -13.21 -4.85
N VAL A 86 5.81 -13.69 -5.44
CA VAL A 86 7.18 -13.39 -4.97
C VAL A 86 7.47 -11.92 -5.28
N ILE A 87 7.86 -11.16 -4.26
CA ILE A 87 8.18 -9.72 -4.40
C ILE A 87 9.65 -9.41 -4.13
N SER A 88 10.38 -10.30 -3.45
CA SER A 88 11.81 -10.17 -3.17
C SER A 88 12.41 -11.55 -2.92
N GLN A 89 13.64 -11.77 -3.39
CA GLN A 89 14.42 -12.98 -3.09
C GLN A 89 15.92 -12.70 -3.11
N GLY A 90 16.68 -13.36 -2.22
CA GLY A 90 18.15 -13.38 -2.23
C GLY A 90 18.85 -12.09 -1.79
N GLU A 91 18.10 -11.10 -1.32
CA GLU A 91 18.58 -9.80 -0.85
C GLU A 91 17.67 -9.25 0.25
N ALA A 92 18.12 -8.22 0.99
CA ALA A 92 17.25 -7.49 1.89
C ALA A 92 16.05 -6.87 1.16
N LEU A 93 14.91 -6.91 1.84
CA LEU A 93 13.67 -6.36 1.33
C LEU A 93 13.78 -4.86 1.02
N ASN A 94 13.37 -4.48 -0.20
CA ASN A 94 13.08 -3.09 -0.51
C ASN A 94 11.71 -2.70 0.07
N ARG A 95 11.69 -1.71 0.97
CA ARG A 95 10.46 -1.19 1.59
C ARG A 95 9.41 -0.75 0.58
N GLY A 96 9.80 0.01 -0.44
CA GLY A 96 8.86 0.53 -1.45
C GLY A 96 8.17 -0.59 -2.23
N VAL A 97 8.91 -1.66 -2.55
CA VAL A 97 8.36 -2.86 -3.21
C VAL A 97 7.32 -3.56 -2.33
N LEU A 98 7.58 -3.66 -1.01
CA LEU A 98 6.60 -4.17 -0.05
C LEU A 98 5.33 -3.32 -0.03
N VAL A 99 5.48 -2.01 0.21
CA VAL A 99 4.34 -1.08 0.33
C VAL A 99 3.51 -1.10 -0.95
N GLN A 100 4.15 -1.02 -2.11
CA GLN A 100 3.47 -1.07 -3.41
C GLN A 100 2.70 -2.39 -3.59
N SER A 101 3.31 -3.52 -3.24
CA SER A 101 2.69 -4.84 -3.43
C SER A 101 1.50 -5.04 -2.50
N VAL A 102 1.64 -4.68 -1.22
CA VAL A 102 0.54 -4.78 -0.24
C VAL A 102 -0.61 -3.87 -0.62
N ILE A 103 -0.34 -2.60 -0.95
CA ILE A 103 -1.41 -1.65 -1.31
C ILE A 103 -2.11 -2.05 -2.59
N LYS A 104 -1.40 -2.61 -3.57
CA LYS A 104 -2.02 -3.12 -4.79
C LYS A 104 -3.03 -4.23 -4.51
N GLU A 105 -2.74 -5.12 -3.55
CA GLU A 105 -3.68 -6.18 -3.16
C GLU A 105 -4.79 -5.65 -2.25
N TRP A 106 -4.48 -4.70 -1.36
CA TRP A 106 -5.44 -4.07 -0.47
C TRP A 106 -6.47 -3.21 -1.21
N ALA A 107 -6.04 -2.45 -2.22
CA ALA A 107 -6.90 -1.63 -3.07
C ALA A 107 -8.01 -2.43 -3.80
N GLN A 108 -7.85 -3.74 -3.95
CA GLN A 108 -8.88 -4.60 -4.53
C GLN A 108 -9.97 -5.00 -3.50
N ARG A 109 -9.74 -4.74 -2.21
CA ARG A 109 -10.60 -5.11 -1.08
C ARG A 109 -11.17 -3.90 -0.34
N ASP A 110 -10.62 -2.72 -0.63
CA ASP A 110 -10.88 -1.46 0.04
C ASP A 110 -11.24 -0.38 -0.99
N GLU A 111 -12.21 0.46 -0.66
CA GLU A 111 -12.63 1.59 -1.48
C GLU A 111 -12.30 2.91 -0.77
N LEU A 112 -11.89 3.92 -1.53
CA LEU A 112 -11.67 5.26 -1.01
C LEU A 112 -13.01 5.88 -0.59
N THR A 113 -13.20 6.07 0.70
CA THR A 113 -14.44 6.60 1.27
C THR A 113 -14.27 8.00 1.87
N GLY A 114 -15.31 8.81 1.76
CA GLY A 114 -15.36 10.16 2.33
C GLY A 114 -14.70 11.22 1.44
N ASN A 115 -14.16 12.26 2.08
CA ASN A 115 -13.53 13.40 1.43
C ASN A 115 -12.02 13.30 1.58
N ILE A 116 -11.32 13.14 0.46
CA ILE A 116 -9.88 12.86 0.44
C ILE A 116 -9.19 13.79 -0.55
N VAL A 117 -8.07 14.38 -0.12
CA VAL A 117 -7.19 15.18 -0.98
C VAL A 117 -5.80 14.56 -0.93
N TYR A 118 -5.39 13.96 -2.05
CA TYR A 118 -4.00 13.60 -2.26
C TYR A 118 -3.25 14.80 -2.84
N GLY A 119 -2.14 15.17 -2.22
CA GLY A 119 -1.36 16.33 -2.64
C GLY A 119 0.10 16.25 -2.23
N LYS A 120 0.81 17.34 -2.46
CA LYS A 120 2.15 17.56 -1.88
C LYS A 120 2.25 18.98 -1.35
N ALA A 121 2.94 19.16 -0.22
CA ALA A 121 3.05 20.45 0.46
C ALA A 121 3.55 21.60 -0.43
N THR A 122 4.44 21.32 -1.38
CA THR A 122 5.05 22.33 -2.27
C THR A 122 4.21 22.67 -3.50
N CYS A 123 3.03 22.07 -3.68
CA CYS A 123 2.20 22.29 -4.87
C CYS A 123 1.20 23.45 -4.65
N PRO A 124 1.27 24.53 -5.46
CA PRO A 124 0.34 25.66 -5.33
C PRO A 124 -1.12 25.26 -5.60
N TYR A 125 -1.37 24.33 -6.53
CA TYR A 125 -2.71 23.82 -6.81
C TYR A 125 -3.29 23.00 -5.65
N CYS A 126 -2.45 22.29 -4.89
CA CYS A 126 -2.90 21.59 -3.68
C CYS A 126 -3.29 22.59 -2.59
N VAL A 127 -2.52 23.68 -2.42
CA VAL A 127 -2.86 24.75 -1.47
C VAL A 127 -4.17 25.43 -1.85
N LYS A 128 -4.37 25.75 -3.15
CA LYS A 128 -5.62 26.33 -3.66
C LYS A 128 -6.81 25.39 -3.40
N ALA A 129 -6.69 24.10 -3.73
CA ALA A 129 -7.77 23.13 -3.53
C ALA A 129 -8.19 23.00 -2.06
N LYS A 130 -7.22 22.94 -1.14
CA LYS A 130 -7.48 22.92 0.30
C LYS A 130 -8.25 24.16 0.76
N LYS A 131 -7.78 25.34 0.35
CA LYS A 131 -8.45 26.60 0.68
C LYS A 131 -9.90 26.64 0.18
N LEU A 132 -10.16 26.17 -1.05
CA LEU A 132 -11.52 26.09 -1.60
C LEU A 132 -12.44 25.18 -0.77
N LEU A 133 -11.93 24.04 -0.31
CA LEU A 133 -12.68 23.13 0.58
C LEU A 133 -12.93 23.75 1.96
N ASP A 134 -11.91 24.41 2.53
CA ASP A 134 -12.01 25.11 3.81
C ASP A 134 -13.06 26.23 3.76
N GLU A 135 -13.06 27.05 2.69
CA GLU A 135 -14.04 28.11 2.46
C GLU A 135 -15.46 27.56 2.25
N ALA A 136 -15.57 26.38 1.63
CA ALA A 136 -16.85 25.67 1.46
C ALA A 136 -17.31 24.93 2.73
N GLY A 137 -16.52 24.93 3.81
CA GLY A 137 -16.82 24.20 5.04
C GLY A 137 -16.79 22.66 4.91
N ILE A 138 -16.14 22.15 3.86
CA ILE A 138 -16.04 20.71 3.59
C ILE A 138 -14.82 20.14 4.31
N GLN A 139 -15.05 19.28 5.30
CA GLN A 139 -13.98 18.55 5.98
C GLN A 139 -13.37 17.50 5.03
N TYR A 140 -12.05 17.31 5.06
CA TYR A 140 -11.35 16.32 4.25
C TYR A 140 -10.12 15.75 4.97
N THR A 141 -9.73 14.55 4.59
CA THR A 141 -8.44 13.95 4.94
C THR A 141 -7.41 14.33 3.88
N TYR A 142 -6.26 14.87 4.30
CA TYR A 142 -5.16 15.19 3.40
C TYR A 142 -4.05 14.17 3.52
N HIS A 143 -3.61 13.64 2.38
CA HIS A 143 -2.46 12.73 2.30
C HIS A 143 -1.35 13.37 1.47
N ASP A 144 -0.15 13.48 2.05
CA ASP A 144 1.02 14.00 1.36
C ASP A 144 1.77 12.86 0.65
N VAL A 145 1.64 12.79 -0.67
CA VAL A 145 2.21 11.70 -1.48
C VAL A 145 3.75 11.69 -1.55
N VAL A 146 4.42 12.72 -1.01
CA VAL A 146 5.88 12.77 -0.89
C VAL A 146 6.34 12.21 0.45
N LYS A 147 5.56 12.41 1.52
CA LYS A 147 5.88 11.94 2.87
C LYS A 147 5.33 10.55 3.16
N GLU A 148 4.16 10.24 2.60
CA GLU A 148 3.43 9.00 2.79
C GLU A 148 3.54 8.18 1.49
N SER A 149 4.51 7.27 1.43
CA SER A 149 4.69 6.39 0.26
C SER A 149 3.42 5.58 -0.03
N ALA A 150 2.72 5.15 1.02
CA ALA A 150 1.45 4.47 0.91
C ALA A 150 0.38 5.29 0.19
N ALA A 151 0.28 6.59 0.48
CA ALA A 151 -0.64 7.48 -0.20
C ALA A 151 -0.36 7.57 -1.71
N LEU A 152 0.91 7.64 -2.10
CA LEU A 152 1.32 7.63 -3.50
C LEU A 152 0.90 6.33 -4.21
N TYR A 153 1.22 5.18 -3.60
CA TYR A 153 0.91 3.87 -4.15
C TYR A 153 -0.59 3.55 -4.13
N ARG A 154 -1.36 4.17 -3.24
CA ARG A 154 -2.84 4.11 -3.24
C ARG A 154 -3.42 4.98 -4.35
N MET A 155 -2.97 6.23 -4.47
CA MET A 155 -3.54 7.23 -5.39
C MET A 155 -3.31 6.88 -6.86
N ILE A 156 -2.07 6.57 -7.27
CA ILE A 156 -1.73 6.40 -8.70
C ILE A 156 -2.61 5.35 -9.41
N PRO A 157 -2.74 4.10 -8.92
CA PRO A 157 -3.53 3.09 -9.62
C PRO A 157 -5.02 3.44 -9.67
N GLU A 158 -5.57 4.01 -8.60
CA GLU A 158 -6.96 4.49 -8.53
C GLU A 158 -7.25 5.54 -9.61
N VAL A 159 -6.40 6.56 -9.70
CA VAL A 159 -6.55 7.60 -10.72
C VAL A 159 -6.39 7.01 -12.11
N LYS A 160 -5.38 6.15 -12.34
CA LYS A 160 -5.14 5.54 -13.66
C LYS A 160 -6.26 4.64 -14.14
N ALA A 161 -7.01 4.01 -13.22
CA ALA A 161 -8.20 3.24 -13.58
C ALA A 161 -9.29 4.15 -14.19
N ILE A 162 -9.32 5.44 -13.82
CA ILE A 162 -10.33 6.41 -14.27
C ILE A 162 -9.86 7.19 -15.50
N ILE A 163 -8.63 7.74 -15.48
CA ILE A 163 -8.13 8.64 -16.53
C ILE A 163 -7.34 7.92 -17.64
N GLY A 164 -7.12 6.62 -17.48
CA GLY A 164 -6.38 5.77 -18.42
C GLY A 164 -4.88 5.66 -18.13
N GLN A 165 -4.30 4.52 -18.50
CA GLN A 165 -2.90 4.15 -18.18
C GLN A 165 -1.83 5.06 -18.79
N LYS A 166 -2.13 5.70 -19.92
CA LYS A 166 -1.20 6.56 -20.66
C LYS A 166 -1.20 8.00 -20.16
N THR A 167 -2.20 8.40 -19.39
CA THR A 167 -2.35 9.77 -18.91
C THR A 167 -1.48 9.97 -17.66
N PRO A 168 -0.62 11.01 -17.61
CA PRO A 168 0.15 11.33 -16.42
C PRO A 168 -0.76 11.68 -15.24
N VAL A 169 -0.46 11.13 -14.07
CA VAL A 169 -1.13 11.51 -12.81
C VAL A 169 -0.38 12.68 -12.19
N THR A 170 -1.06 13.79 -11.97
CA THR A 170 -0.54 14.98 -11.28
C THR A 170 -1.28 15.21 -9.98
N VAL A 171 -0.81 16.09 -9.10
CA VAL A 171 -1.52 16.47 -7.86
C VAL A 171 -2.07 17.90 -7.97
N PRO A 172 -3.17 18.24 -7.28
CA PRO A 172 -3.94 17.38 -6.35
C PRO A 172 -4.84 16.36 -7.07
N GLN A 173 -5.22 15.30 -6.35
CA GLN A 173 -6.26 14.34 -6.76
C GLN A 173 -7.28 14.20 -5.65
N ILE A 174 -8.55 14.43 -5.98
CA ILE A 174 -9.58 14.74 -4.99
C ILE A 174 -10.77 13.80 -5.13
N TRP A 175 -11.19 13.25 -4.01
CA TRP A 175 -12.45 12.53 -3.83
C TRP A 175 -13.31 13.32 -2.85
N LEU A 176 -14.59 13.51 -3.17
CA LEU A 176 -15.57 14.08 -2.27
C LEU A 176 -16.79 13.16 -2.24
N GLU A 177 -17.33 12.92 -1.05
CA GLU A 177 -18.48 12.03 -0.83
C GLU A 177 -18.25 10.66 -1.49
N SER A 178 -17.03 10.12 -1.34
CA SER A 178 -16.55 8.86 -1.94
C SER A 178 -16.54 8.84 -3.48
N ARG A 179 -16.64 10.00 -4.14
CA ARG A 179 -16.62 10.12 -5.61
C ARG A 179 -15.40 10.86 -6.08
N TYR A 180 -14.74 10.33 -7.10
CA TYR A 180 -13.60 11.00 -7.72
C TYR A 180 -14.05 12.28 -8.44
N ILE A 181 -13.43 13.40 -8.07
CA ILE A 181 -13.67 14.73 -8.62
C ILE A 181 -12.59 15.09 -9.65
N GLY A 182 -11.34 14.73 -9.37
CA GLY A 182 -10.17 15.05 -10.20
C GLY A 182 -9.23 16.08 -9.55
N GLY A 183 -8.67 16.96 -10.38
CA GLY A 183 -7.72 17.99 -9.93
C GLY A 183 -8.38 19.27 -9.44
N CYS A 184 -7.55 20.29 -9.16
CA CYS A 184 -7.99 21.58 -8.61
C CYS A 184 -9.07 22.27 -9.47
N ASP A 185 -8.91 22.29 -10.79
CA ASP A 185 -9.87 22.96 -11.69
C ASP A 185 -11.23 22.24 -11.66
N LYS A 186 -11.22 20.90 -11.60
CA LYS A 186 -12.44 20.10 -11.51
C LYS A 186 -13.15 20.28 -10.17
N LEU A 187 -12.41 20.51 -9.09
CA LEU A 187 -12.99 20.86 -7.80
C LEU A 187 -13.71 22.22 -7.86
N GLU A 188 -13.10 23.23 -8.47
CA GLU A 188 -13.69 24.57 -8.62
C GLU A 188 -15.00 24.51 -9.43
N ASP A 189 -15.01 23.76 -10.53
CA ASP A 189 -16.22 23.48 -11.32
C ASP A 189 -17.31 22.79 -10.48
N TRP A 190 -16.92 21.81 -9.66
CA TRP A 190 -17.85 21.03 -8.84
C TRP A 190 -18.50 21.88 -7.74
N LEU A 191 -17.72 22.70 -7.03
CA LEU A 191 -18.21 23.59 -5.97
C LEU A 191 -19.17 24.66 -6.51
N THR A 192 -18.87 25.18 -7.71
CA THR A 192 -19.74 26.17 -8.37
C THR A 192 -21.11 25.57 -8.69
N LYS A 193 -21.14 24.32 -9.17
CA LYS A 193 -22.40 23.60 -9.47
C LYS A 193 -23.18 23.21 -8.22
N LYS A 194 -22.51 22.93 -7.10
CA LYS A 194 -23.17 22.58 -5.83
C LYS A 194 -23.82 23.78 -5.13
N SER A 195 -23.34 24.99 -5.42
CA SER A 195 -23.86 26.25 -4.87
C SER A 195 -25.05 26.84 -5.64
N GLN A 196 -25.46 26.22 -6.76
CA GLN A 196 -26.65 26.55 -7.55
C GLN A 196 -27.82 25.63 -7.19
#